data_AF-A0A2A2RFP0-F1
#
_entry.id   AF-A0A2A2RFP0-F1
#
_cell.length_a   1.000
_cell.length_b   1.000
_cell.length_c   1.000
_cell.angle_alpha   90.00
_cell.angle_beta   90.00
_cell.angle_gamma   90.00
#
_symmetry.space_group_name_H-M   'P 1'
#
loop_
_entity.id
_entity.type
_entity.pdbx_description
1 polymer ?
#
loop_
_entity_poly.entity_id
_entity_poly.type
_entity_poly.pdbx_seq_one_letter_code
_entity_poly.pdbx_strand_id
1 'polypeptide(L)'
;LGLVPLLLFGVLYPALWWRLAVGMLCFMGMSFIHYDPKYVLSQWQMCIEQMLTASTPTDNSFDDIAGMFRTFGINGSDQTWFAVRALFAFLTLGIAWRLKKIYSSEVGPLLIAGLSAAYLMAFNPRTETVSYVIIAPFVAMCAGLLIRQQKSLTVLTALLVFLCIGFGADCYGDIYKLTRIWFKPLLALLFFGLLMVWGARKYAPIDHRNVQAL
;
A
#
# COMPACT_ATOMS: atom_id res chain seq x y z
N LEU A 1 5.22 -9.01 -2.92
CA LEU A 1 4.75 -7.73 -2.35
C LEU A 1 5.20 -6.48 -3.13
N GLY A 2 6.44 -6.37 -3.63
CA GLY A 2 6.94 -5.11 -4.24
C GLY A 2 6.44 -4.73 -5.64
N LEU A 3 5.62 -5.54 -6.32
CA LEU A 3 5.25 -5.29 -7.72
C LEU A 3 4.46 -4.00 -7.93
N VAL A 4 3.48 -3.72 -7.07
CA VAL A 4 2.64 -2.52 -7.19
C VAL A 4 3.50 -1.24 -7.11
N PRO A 5 4.30 -1.00 -6.05
CA PRO A 5 5.17 0.17 -6.02
C PRO A 5 6.17 0.16 -7.20
N LEU A 6 6.76 -0.98 -7.56
CA LEU A 6 7.74 -1.05 -8.64
C LEU A 6 7.14 -0.61 -9.99
N LEU A 7 5.96 -1.12 -10.36
CA LEU A 7 5.26 -0.75 -11.58
C LEU A 7 4.85 0.72 -11.56
N LEU A 8 4.33 1.17 -10.43
CA LEU A 8 3.80 2.51 -10.30
C LEU A 8 4.92 3.57 -10.33
N PHE A 9 6.04 3.34 -9.64
CA PHE A 9 7.23 4.19 -9.75
C PHE A 9 7.90 4.09 -11.12
N GLY A 10 7.95 2.89 -11.73
CA GLY A 10 8.51 2.70 -13.06
C GLY A 10 7.77 3.49 -14.14
N VAL A 11 6.44 3.54 -14.07
CA VAL A 11 5.61 4.33 -15.00
C VAL A 11 5.72 5.83 -14.72
N LEU A 12 5.69 6.23 -13.44
CA LEU A 12 5.62 7.65 -13.09
C LEU A 12 6.98 8.37 -13.16
N TYR A 13 8.09 7.66 -12.99
CA TYR A 13 9.44 8.23 -12.99
C TYR A 13 10.30 7.55 -14.06
N PRO A 14 10.30 8.07 -15.30
CA PRO A 14 11.05 7.49 -16.40
C PRO A 14 12.54 7.35 -16.12
N ALA A 15 13.15 8.17 -15.25
CA ALA A 15 14.55 8.01 -14.86
C ALA A 15 14.84 6.70 -14.09
N LEU A 16 13.81 6.08 -13.50
CA LEU A 16 13.94 4.85 -12.70
C LEU A 16 13.83 3.57 -13.54
N TRP A 17 13.26 3.59 -14.74
CA TRP A 17 12.96 2.36 -15.51
C TRP A 17 14.15 1.40 -15.66
N TRP A 18 15.28 1.89 -16.17
CA TRP A 18 16.49 1.11 -16.36
C TRP A 18 17.18 0.81 -15.03
N ARG A 19 17.10 1.72 -14.04
CA ARG A 19 17.69 1.52 -12.70
C ARG A 19 16.97 0.41 -11.94
N LEU A 20 15.65 0.33 -12.08
CA LEU A 20 14.83 -0.75 -11.52
C LEU A 20 15.15 -2.07 -12.21
N ALA A 21 15.26 -2.08 -13.54
CA ALA A 21 15.63 -3.29 -14.28
C ALA A 21 17.03 -3.79 -13.87
N VAL A 22 18.04 -2.92 -13.87
CA VAL A 22 19.40 -3.25 -13.44
C VAL A 22 19.42 -3.68 -11.98
N GLY A 23 18.74 -2.95 -11.09
CA GLY A 23 18.66 -3.28 -9.67
C GLY A 23 18.02 -4.65 -9.42
N MET A 24 16.94 -4.98 -10.14
CA MET A 24 16.31 -6.30 -10.09
C MET A 24 17.26 -7.39 -10.60
N LEU A 25 17.95 -7.17 -11.72
CA LEU A 25 18.93 -8.13 -12.25
C LEU A 25 20.11 -8.34 -11.29
N CYS A 26 20.64 -7.27 -10.69
CA CYS A 26 21.68 -7.37 -9.67
C CYS A 26 21.18 -8.13 -8.44
N PHE A 27 19.96 -7.85 -7.97
CA PHE A 27 19.36 -8.56 -6.84
C PHE A 27 19.17 -10.05 -7.12
N MET A 28 18.65 -10.39 -8.30
CA MET A 28 18.54 -11.78 -8.75
C MET A 28 19.93 -12.41 -8.89
N GLY A 29 20.91 -11.71 -9.46
CA GLY A 29 22.28 -12.18 -9.61
C GLY A 29 22.97 -12.44 -8.28
N MET A 30 22.71 -11.64 -7.25
CA MET A 30 23.27 -11.85 -5.90
C MET A 30 22.86 -13.20 -5.31
N SER A 31 21.70 -13.76 -5.67
CA SER A 31 21.31 -15.11 -5.22
C SER A 31 22.28 -16.20 -5.71
N PHE A 32 23.00 -15.98 -6.82
CA PHE A 32 23.99 -16.91 -7.37
C PHE A 32 25.37 -16.84 -6.70
N ILE A 33 25.54 -15.99 -5.67
CA ILE A 33 26.68 -16.10 -4.74
C ILE A 33 26.60 -17.41 -3.94
N HIS A 34 25.41 -18.01 -3.85
CA HIS A 34 25.21 -19.31 -3.25
C HIS A 34 26.07 -20.38 -3.95
N TYR A 35 26.65 -21.29 -3.16
CA TYR A 35 27.59 -22.31 -3.63
C TYR A 35 27.01 -23.25 -4.71
N ASP A 36 25.70 -23.49 -4.68
CA ASP A 36 24.98 -24.32 -5.66
C ASP A 36 24.06 -23.46 -6.56
N PRO A 37 24.47 -23.14 -7.80
CA PRO A 37 23.64 -22.43 -8.77
C PRO A 37 22.39 -23.18 -9.22
N LYS A 38 22.40 -24.53 -9.20
CA LYS A 38 21.24 -25.33 -9.60
C LYS A 38 20.14 -25.24 -8.55
N TYR A 39 20.53 -25.23 -7.27
CA TYR A 39 19.60 -24.93 -6.18
C TYR A 39 18.96 -23.55 -6.35
N VAL A 40 19.74 -22.51 -6.67
CA VAL A 40 19.21 -21.15 -6.88
C VAL A 40 18.19 -21.12 -8.02
N LEU A 41 18.48 -21.78 -9.15
CA LEU A 41 17.55 -21.88 -10.27
C LEU A 41 16.25 -22.60 -9.88
N SER A 42 16.32 -23.67 -9.09
CA SER A 42 15.11 -24.38 -8.64
C SER A 42 14.27 -23.52 -7.69
N GLN A 43 14.90 -22.72 -6.81
CA GLN A 43 14.18 -21.75 -5.96
C GLN A 43 13.49 -20.66 -6.79
N TRP A 44 14.13 -20.16 -7.85
CA TRP A 44 13.50 -19.19 -8.75
C TRP A 44 12.30 -19.79 -9.49
N GLN A 45 12.44 -21.03 -9.97
CA GLN A 45 11.34 -21.73 -10.62
C GLN A 45 10.15 -21.94 -9.66
N MET A 46 10.41 -22.45 -8.45
CA MET A 46 9.38 -22.60 -7.41
C MET A 46 8.73 -21.27 -7.04
N CYS A 47 9.50 -20.17 -6.98
CA CYS A 47 8.97 -18.84 -6.70
C CYS A 47 7.98 -18.40 -7.78
N ILE A 48 8.30 -18.59 -9.06
CA ILE A 48 7.41 -18.25 -10.17
C ILE A 48 6.14 -19.11 -10.14
N GLU A 49 6.28 -20.42 -9.95
CA GLU A 49 5.15 -21.35 -9.82
C GLU A 49 4.24 -20.93 -8.65
N GLN A 50 4.82 -20.64 -7.50
CA GLN A 50 4.09 -20.18 -6.32
C GLN A 50 3.39 -18.83 -6.57
N MET A 51 3.99 -17.90 -7.31
CA MET A 51 3.34 -16.62 -7.66
C MET A 51 2.13 -16.84 -8.56
N LEU A 52 2.20 -17.76 -9.52
CA LEU A 52 1.09 -18.09 -10.41
C LEU A 52 -0.04 -18.78 -9.65
N THR A 53 0.28 -19.73 -8.77
CA THR A 53 -0.72 -20.47 -7.97
C THR A 53 -1.31 -19.63 -6.84
N ALA A 54 -0.54 -18.77 -6.19
CA ALA A 54 -1.01 -17.94 -5.07
C ALA A 54 -2.07 -16.91 -5.48
N SER A 55 -2.17 -16.62 -6.78
CA SER A 55 -3.09 -15.65 -7.37
C SER A 55 -4.56 -16.10 -7.37
N THR A 56 -4.83 -17.39 -7.10
CA THR A 56 -6.19 -17.95 -6.93
C THR A 56 -6.38 -18.39 -5.47
N PRO A 57 -7.05 -17.59 -4.62
CA PRO A 57 -7.34 -17.99 -3.26
C PRO A 57 -8.45 -19.03 -3.27
N THR A 58 -8.21 -20.17 -2.64
CA THR A 58 -9.24 -21.19 -2.38
C THR A 58 -9.95 -20.98 -1.04
N ASP A 59 -9.36 -20.16 -0.15
CA ASP A 59 -9.81 -20.01 1.23
C ASP A 59 -10.35 -18.60 1.54
N ASN A 60 -11.38 -18.54 2.38
CA ASN A 60 -12.08 -17.31 2.76
C ASN A 60 -11.45 -16.60 3.98
N SER A 61 -10.18 -16.82 4.26
CA SER A 61 -9.52 -16.38 5.51
C SER A 61 -8.72 -15.08 5.41
N PHE A 62 -8.60 -14.50 4.21
CA PHE A 62 -7.74 -13.35 3.97
C PHE A 62 -8.43 -12.02 4.30
N ASP A 63 -7.63 -11.08 4.80
CA ASP A 63 -8.04 -9.73 5.19
C ASP A 63 -7.94 -8.80 3.97
N ASP A 64 -8.58 -9.18 2.88
CA ASP A 64 -8.68 -8.36 1.67
C ASP A 64 -10.06 -7.68 1.59
N ILE A 65 -10.26 -6.83 0.57
CA ILE A 65 -11.53 -6.15 0.37
C ILE A 65 -12.69 -7.14 0.24
N ALA A 66 -12.49 -8.27 -0.44
CA ALA A 66 -13.52 -9.29 -0.55
C ALA A 66 -13.83 -9.93 0.82
N GLY A 67 -12.81 -10.23 1.62
CA GLY A 67 -12.93 -10.68 3.00
C GLY A 67 -13.76 -9.73 3.86
N MET A 68 -13.44 -8.44 3.83
CA MET A 68 -14.17 -7.39 4.56
C MET A 68 -15.67 -7.38 4.20
N PHE A 69 -16.00 -7.33 2.90
CA PHE A 69 -17.40 -7.29 2.46
C PHE A 69 -18.16 -8.57 2.82
N ARG A 70 -17.48 -9.74 2.77
CA ARG A 70 -18.05 -11.01 3.21
C ARG A 70 -18.38 -11.02 4.71
N THR A 71 -17.56 -10.37 5.56
CA THR A 71 -17.89 -10.20 6.98
C THR A 71 -19.22 -9.50 7.20
N PHE A 72 -19.63 -8.62 6.27
CA PHE A 72 -20.92 -7.91 6.29
C PHE A 72 -22.02 -8.61 5.46
N GLY A 73 -21.83 -9.88 5.08
CA GLY A 73 -22.81 -10.67 4.33
C GLY A 73 -22.86 -10.39 2.83
N ILE A 74 -21.95 -9.58 2.30
CA ILE A 74 -21.88 -9.24 0.88
C ILE A 74 -20.90 -10.19 0.20
N ASN A 75 -21.44 -11.19 -0.49
CA ASN A 75 -20.67 -12.13 -1.30
C ASN A 75 -20.61 -11.65 -2.76
N GLY A 76 -19.45 -11.83 -3.39
CA GLY A 76 -19.24 -11.53 -4.81
C GLY A 76 -18.45 -12.65 -5.46
N SER A 77 -18.68 -12.89 -6.75
CA SER A 77 -17.88 -13.86 -7.52
C SER A 77 -16.44 -13.37 -7.69
N ASP A 78 -15.52 -14.29 -8.00
CA ASP A 78 -14.12 -13.95 -8.25
C ASP A 78 -13.96 -12.94 -9.39
N GLN A 79 -14.81 -13.03 -10.41
CA GLN A 79 -14.85 -12.09 -11.53
C GLN A 79 -15.22 -10.67 -11.07
N THR A 80 -16.20 -10.54 -10.17
CA THR A 80 -16.59 -9.24 -9.60
C THR A 80 -15.43 -8.62 -8.83
N TRP A 81 -14.78 -9.39 -7.96
CA TRP A 81 -13.65 -8.87 -7.18
C TRP A 81 -12.43 -8.58 -8.05
N PHE A 82 -12.19 -9.36 -9.09
CA PHE A 82 -11.17 -9.04 -10.09
C PHE A 82 -11.44 -7.70 -10.77
N ALA A 83 -12.67 -7.46 -11.23
CA ALA A 83 -13.07 -6.20 -11.84
C ALA A 83 -12.91 -5.01 -10.88
N VAL A 84 -13.29 -5.17 -9.61
CA VAL A 84 -13.08 -4.16 -8.55
C VAL A 84 -11.59 -3.87 -8.37
N ARG A 85 -10.74 -4.90 -8.24
CA ARG A 85 -9.29 -4.74 -8.11
C ARG A 85 -8.69 -4.02 -9.32
N ALA A 86 -9.08 -4.41 -10.53
CA ALA A 86 -8.61 -3.77 -11.77
C ALA A 86 -9.01 -2.29 -11.83
N LEU A 87 -10.27 -1.96 -11.51
CA LEU A 87 -10.75 -0.58 -11.44
C LEU A 87 -9.91 0.25 -10.46
N PHE A 88 -9.70 -0.27 -9.24
CA PHE A 88 -8.89 0.43 -8.23
C PHE A 88 -7.41 0.50 -8.61
N ALA A 89 -6.87 -0.43 -9.41
CA ALA A 89 -5.51 -0.34 -9.94
C ALA A 89 -5.35 0.89 -10.85
N PHE A 90 -6.27 1.08 -11.80
CA PHE A 90 -6.27 2.26 -12.68
C PHE A 90 -6.50 3.55 -11.91
N LEU A 91 -7.41 3.53 -10.92
CA LEU A 91 -7.65 4.66 -10.03
C LEU A 91 -6.38 5.03 -9.24
N THR A 92 -5.67 4.04 -8.72
CA THR A 92 -4.39 4.22 -8.00
C THR A 92 -3.36 4.91 -8.90
N LEU A 93 -3.22 4.47 -10.15
CA LEU A 93 -2.34 5.12 -11.12
C LEU A 93 -2.74 6.58 -11.38
N GLY A 94 -4.03 6.85 -11.57
CA GLY A 94 -4.55 8.19 -11.78
C GLY A 94 -4.29 9.13 -10.59
N ILE A 95 -4.55 8.66 -9.36
CA ILE A 95 -4.28 9.42 -8.13
C ILE A 95 -2.78 9.67 -7.99
N ALA A 96 -1.95 8.65 -8.21
CA ALA A 96 -0.51 8.79 -8.08
C ALA A 96 0.07 9.79 -9.08
N TRP A 97 -0.45 9.83 -10.32
CA TRP A 97 -0.08 10.84 -11.31
C TRP A 97 -0.44 12.25 -10.83
N ARG A 98 -1.61 12.43 -10.21
CA ARG A 98 -2.02 13.71 -9.62
C ARG A 98 -1.15 14.10 -8.44
N LEU A 99 -0.87 13.18 -7.52
CA LEU A 99 0.01 13.40 -6.38
C LEU A 99 1.42 13.83 -6.84
N LYS A 100 1.98 13.16 -7.84
CA LYS A 100 3.28 13.54 -8.44
C LYS A 100 3.27 14.97 -8.99
N LYS A 101 2.16 15.41 -9.58
CA LYS A 101 2.06 16.76 -10.19
C LYS A 101 1.90 17.87 -9.14
N ILE A 102 1.23 17.58 -8.03
CA ILE A 102 0.84 18.58 -7.02
C ILE A 102 1.89 18.72 -5.92
N TYR A 103 2.53 17.61 -5.53
CA TYR A 103 3.48 17.56 -4.42
C TYR A 103 4.93 17.60 -4.92
N SER A 104 5.82 18.08 -4.05
CA SER A 104 7.25 18.20 -4.34
C SER A 104 7.94 16.84 -4.47
N SER A 105 9.19 16.85 -4.94
CA SER A 105 10.05 15.66 -5.07
C SER A 105 10.30 14.92 -3.76
N GLU A 106 10.17 15.59 -2.62
CA GLU A 106 10.44 15.01 -1.31
C GLU A 106 9.19 14.31 -0.75
N VAL A 107 8.01 14.90 -0.93
CA VAL A 107 6.75 14.41 -0.33
C VAL A 107 5.96 13.52 -1.30
N GLY A 108 5.93 13.89 -2.58
CA GLY A 108 5.16 13.18 -3.62
C GLY A 108 5.46 11.68 -3.68
N PRO A 109 6.73 11.25 -3.77
CA PRO A 109 7.08 9.83 -3.73
C PRO A 109 6.59 9.11 -2.48
N LEU A 110 6.64 9.75 -1.30
CA LEU A 110 6.22 9.13 -0.04
C LEU A 110 4.70 8.92 0.02
N LEU A 111 3.93 9.90 -0.47
CA LEU A 111 2.47 9.75 -0.60
C LEU A 111 2.10 8.68 -1.63
N ILE A 112 2.84 8.61 -2.73
CA ILE A 112 2.65 7.59 -3.77
C ILE A 112 2.99 6.20 -3.22
N ALA A 113 4.05 6.06 -2.43
CA ALA A 113 4.40 4.82 -1.76
C ALA A 113 3.31 4.40 -0.76
N GLY A 114 2.80 5.34 0.06
CA GLY A 114 1.67 5.10 0.95
C GLY A 114 0.39 4.69 0.23
N LEU A 115 0.08 5.32 -0.91
CA LEU A 115 -1.06 4.95 -1.77
C LEU A 115 -0.88 3.53 -2.33
N SER A 116 0.33 3.19 -2.81
CA SER A 116 0.64 1.86 -3.33
C SER A 116 0.52 0.78 -2.26
N ALA A 117 0.94 1.07 -1.02
CA ALA A 117 0.81 0.17 0.11
C ALA A 117 -0.67 -0.02 0.48
N ALA A 118 -1.45 1.06 0.54
CA ALA A 118 -2.89 0.99 0.83
C ALA A 118 -3.64 0.16 -0.22
N TYR A 119 -3.38 0.40 -1.51
CA TYR A 119 -3.94 -0.42 -2.58
C TYR A 119 -3.51 -1.88 -2.44
N LEU A 120 -2.21 -2.15 -2.32
CA LEU A 120 -1.70 -3.52 -2.27
C LEU A 120 -2.30 -4.28 -1.09
N MET A 121 -2.38 -3.70 0.10
CA MET A 121 -2.93 -4.41 1.27
C MET A 121 -4.45 -4.62 1.14
N ALA A 122 -5.20 -3.59 0.75
CA ALA A 122 -6.66 -3.72 0.67
C ALA A 122 -7.12 -4.63 -0.50
N PHE A 123 -6.39 -4.65 -1.61
CA PHE A 123 -6.86 -5.29 -2.85
C PHE A 123 -6.09 -6.56 -3.23
N ASN A 124 -5.01 -6.91 -2.53
CA ASN A 124 -4.37 -8.21 -2.72
C ASN A 124 -5.19 -9.31 -2.04
N PRO A 125 -5.63 -10.33 -2.79
CA PRO A 125 -6.51 -11.38 -2.28
C PRO A 125 -5.88 -12.31 -1.23
N ARG A 126 -4.59 -12.16 -0.95
CA ARG A 126 -3.83 -12.94 0.03
C ARG A 126 -3.25 -12.06 1.16
N THR A 127 -3.82 -10.88 1.39
CA THR A 127 -3.35 -10.02 2.47
C THR A 127 -3.65 -10.63 3.83
N GLU A 128 -2.60 -10.83 4.61
CA GLU A 128 -2.69 -11.23 6.01
C GLU A 128 -2.89 -10.01 6.92
N THR A 129 -3.56 -10.18 8.06
CA THR A 129 -3.83 -9.12 9.04
C THR A 129 -2.57 -8.37 9.46
N VAL A 130 -1.44 -9.07 9.61
CA VAL A 130 -0.15 -8.49 9.99
C VAL A 130 0.42 -7.58 8.90
N SER A 131 0.12 -7.83 7.63
CA SER A 131 0.71 -7.11 6.49
C SER A 131 0.33 -5.63 6.47
N TYR A 132 -0.84 -5.29 7.02
CA TYR A 132 -1.32 -3.91 7.11
C TYR A 132 -0.40 -2.97 7.90
N VAL A 133 0.50 -3.50 8.73
CA VAL A 133 1.55 -2.70 9.40
C VAL A 133 2.41 -1.91 8.40
N ILE A 134 2.52 -2.37 7.15
CA ILE A 134 3.26 -1.70 6.07
C ILE A 134 2.69 -0.30 5.78
N ILE A 135 1.39 -0.06 6.01
CA ILE A 135 0.75 1.25 5.76
C ILE A 135 1.07 2.25 6.88
N ALA A 136 1.18 1.78 8.13
CA ALA A 136 1.35 2.60 9.32
C ALA A 136 2.45 3.68 9.23
N PRO A 137 3.69 3.41 8.76
CA PRO A 137 4.72 4.44 8.68
C PRO A 137 4.34 5.61 7.74
N PHE A 138 3.62 5.35 6.64
CA PHE A 138 3.18 6.42 5.72
C PHE A 138 2.09 7.29 6.35
N VAL A 139 1.19 6.68 7.11
CA VAL A 139 0.14 7.37 7.86
C VAL A 139 0.74 8.23 8.97
N ALA A 140 1.68 7.65 9.74
CA ALA A 140 2.42 8.35 10.79
C ALA A 140 3.20 9.54 10.25
N MET A 141 3.86 9.37 9.10
CA MET A 141 4.55 10.46 8.41
C MET A 141 3.58 11.59 8.03
N CYS A 142 2.41 11.27 7.43
CA CYS A 142 1.39 12.26 7.10
C CYS A 142 0.91 13.03 8.34
N ALA A 143 0.67 12.32 9.46
CA ALA A 143 0.30 12.95 10.72
C ALA A 143 1.40 13.87 11.25
N GLY A 144 2.65 13.40 11.26
CA GLY A 144 3.81 14.17 11.74
C GLY A 144 4.05 15.45 10.93
N LEU A 145 3.91 15.38 9.61
CA LEU A 145 4.02 16.56 8.73
C LEU A 145 2.92 17.60 9.04
N LEU A 146 1.69 17.16 9.26
CA LEU A 146 0.58 18.06 9.61
C LEU A 146 0.73 18.68 11.00
N ILE A 147 1.16 17.90 12.01
CA ILE A 147 1.46 18.39 13.36
C ILE A 147 2.51 19.49 13.29
N ARG A 148 3.60 19.24 12.54
CA ARG A 148 4.68 20.20 12.36
C ARG A 148 4.22 21.50 11.71
N GLN A 149 3.29 21.43 10.75
CA GLN A 149 2.78 22.61 10.04
C GLN A 149 1.77 23.42 10.88
N GLN A 150 0.84 22.76 11.56
CA GLN A 150 -0.31 23.42 12.19
C GLN A 150 -0.10 23.76 13.67
N LYS A 151 0.99 23.26 14.29
CA LYS A 151 1.33 23.41 15.72
C LYS A 151 0.17 23.06 16.69
N SER A 152 -0.83 22.32 16.22
CA SER A 152 -2.05 21.97 16.95
C SER A 152 -2.65 20.68 16.38
N LEU A 153 -3.36 19.92 17.23
CA LEU A 153 -4.05 18.70 16.82
C LEU A 153 -5.39 19.04 16.16
N THR A 154 -5.41 19.07 14.83
CA THR A 154 -6.66 19.16 14.07
C THR A 154 -7.34 17.81 13.94
N VAL A 155 -8.62 17.82 13.57
CA VAL A 155 -9.43 16.59 13.36
C VAL A 155 -8.77 15.64 12.36
N LEU A 156 -8.17 16.18 11.30
CA LEU A 156 -7.45 15.38 10.29
C LEU A 156 -6.22 14.68 10.89
N THR A 157 -5.45 15.40 11.70
CA THR A 157 -4.29 14.83 12.39
C THR A 157 -4.72 13.75 13.38
N ALA A 158 -5.78 14.00 14.16
CA ALA A 158 -6.34 13.02 15.09
C ALA A 158 -6.82 11.76 14.36
N LEU A 159 -7.47 11.91 13.20
CA LEU A 159 -7.85 10.80 12.34
C LEU A 159 -6.62 9.99 11.89
N LEU A 160 -5.57 10.62 11.40
CA LEU A 160 -4.36 9.91 10.96
C LEU A 160 -3.66 9.18 12.11
N VAL A 161 -3.59 9.79 13.30
CA VAL A 161 -3.07 9.12 14.51
C VAL A 161 -3.92 7.89 14.85
N PHE A 162 -5.25 8.03 14.82
CA PHE A 162 -6.17 6.92 15.03
C PHE A 162 -5.97 5.79 14.00
N LEU A 163 -5.86 6.11 12.71
CA LEU A 163 -5.59 5.12 11.66
C LEU A 163 -4.27 4.38 11.93
N CYS A 164 -3.22 5.12 12.30
CA CYS A 164 -1.90 4.54 12.60
C CYS A 164 -1.95 3.55 13.77
N ILE A 165 -2.62 3.92 14.86
CA ILE A 165 -2.84 3.04 16.02
C ILE A 165 -3.70 1.85 15.61
N GLY A 166 -4.76 2.07 14.83
CA GLY A 166 -5.69 1.03 14.40
C GLY A 166 -5.04 -0.08 13.56
N PHE A 167 -3.98 0.21 12.79
CA PHE A 167 -3.23 -0.84 12.09
C PHE A 167 -2.50 -1.81 13.05
N GLY A 168 -2.26 -1.39 14.29
CA GLY A 168 -1.74 -2.20 15.39
C GLY A 168 -2.80 -2.93 16.22
N ALA A 169 -4.07 -2.98 15.78
CA ALA A 169 -5.17 -3.54 16.57
C ALA A 169 -4.90 -4.92 17.17
N ASP A 170 -4.21 -5.82 16.45
CA ASP A 170 -3.93 -7.17 16.95
C ASP A 170 -2.98 -7.21 18.15
N CYS A 171 -2.27 -6.12 18.41
CA CYS A 171 -1.36 -5.99 19.55
C CYS A 171 -2.08 -5.53 20.83
N TYR A 172 -3.40 -5.25 20.79
CA TYR A 172 -4.14 -4.66 21.91
C TYR A 172 -5.03 -5.68 22.65
N GLY A 173 -4.53 -6.90 22.82
CA GLY A 173 -5.26 -7.97 23.49
C GLY A 173 -6.41 -8.49 22.63
N ASP A 174 -7.55 -8.81 23.24
CA ASP A 174 -8.65 -9.54 22.59
C ASP A 174 -9.44 -8.76 21.51
N ILE A 175 -9.09 -7.50 21.26
CA ILE A 175 -9.78 -6.66 20.26
C ILE A 175 -9.68 -7.24 18.84
N TYR A 176 -8.66 -8.05 18.54
CA TYR A 176 -8.51 -8.73 17.25
C TYR A 176 -9.71 -9.63 16.93
N LYS A 177 -10.38 -10.20 17.94
CA LYS A 177 -11.56 -11.04 17.76
C LYS A 177 -12.72 -10.28 17.13
N LEU A 178 -12.87 -9.00 17.49
CA LEU A 178 -13.93 -8.12 16.99
C LEU A 178 -13.54 -7.43 15.66
N THR A 179 -12.25 -7.34 15.36
CA THR A 179 -11.72 -6.55 14.24
C THR A 179 -11.16 -7.40 13.10
N ARG A 180 -11.12 -8.73 13.27
CA ARG A 180 -10.59 -9.69 12.28
C ARG A 180 -11.23 -9.48 10.91
N ILE A 181 -10.43 -9.58 9.85
CA ILE A 181 -10.86 -9.55 8.45
C ILE A 181 -11.34 -8.19 7.95
N TRP A 182 -12.08 -7.39 8.74
CA TRP A 182 -12.77 -6.21 8.21
C TRP A 182 -12.12 -4.87 8.59
N PHE A 183 -11.56 -4.76 9.79
CA PHE A 183 -11.19 -3.45 10.35
C PHE A 183 -9.99 -2.84 9.62
N LYS A 184 -8.90 -3.59 9.45
CA LYS A 184 -7.68 -3.07 8.80
C LYS A 184 -7.86 -2.76 7.31
N PRO A 185 -8.60 -3.56 6.50
CA PRO A 185 -8.97 -3.14 5.15
C PRO A 185 -9.76 -1.84 5.15
N LEU A 186 -10.70 -1.65 6.09
CA LEU A 186 -11.43 -0.39 6.22
C LEU A 186 -10.48 0.78 6.50
N LEU A 187 -9.54 0.64 7.44
CA LEU A 187 -8.53 1.69 7.71
C LEU A 187 -7.66 1.99 6.49
N ALA A 188 -7.28 0.97 5.72
CA ALA A 188 -6.53 1.14 4.48
C ALA A 188 -7.34 1.89 3.41
N LEU A 189 -8.64 1.59 3.27
CA LEU A 189 -9.55 2.30 2.38
C LEU A 189 -9.77 3.77 2.81
N LEU A 190 -9.86 4.04 4.11
CA LEU A 190 -9.94 5.40 4.64
C LEU A 190 -8.67 6.21 4.29
N PHE A 191 -7.49 5.62 4.47
CA PHE A 191 -6.23 6.26 4.09
C PHE A 191 -6.11 6.44 2.57
N PHE A 192 -6.51 5.42 1.79
CA PHE A 192 -6.57 5.51 0.32
C PHE A 192 -7.49 6.65 -0.15
N GLY A 193 -8.69 6.73 0.42
CA GLY A 193 -9.65 7.79 0.13
C GLY A 193 -9.14 9.18 0.52
N LEU A 194 -8.41 9.29 1.63
CA LEU A 194 -7.76 10.54 2.02
C LEU A 194 -6.74 11.01 0.98
N LEU A 195 -5.86 10.10 0.51
CA LEU A 195 -4.89 10.40 -0.53
C LEU A 195 -5.55 10.74 -1.88
N MET A 196 -6.67 10.09 -2.19
CA MET A 196 -7.50 10.45 -3.35
C MET A 196 -8.00 11.88 -3.26
N VAL A 197 -8.58 12.28 -2.12
CA VAL A 197 -9.06 13.65 -1.89
C VAL A 197 -7.91 14.65 -2.01
N TRP A 198 -6.74 14.30 -1.50
CA TRP A 198 -5.54 15.15 -1.58
C TRP A 198 -5.01 15.30 -3.02
N GLY A 199 -5.11 14.27 -3.86
CA GLY A 199 -4.79 14.35 -5.29
C GLY A 199 -5.83 15.09 -6.13
N ALA A 200 -7.09 15.13 -5.67
CA ALA A 200 -8.18 15.85 -6.31
C ALA A 200 -8.15 17.36 -6.02
N ARG A 201 -7.69 17.77 -4.83
CA ARG A 201 -7.63 19.18 -4.42
C ARG A 201 -6.51 19.95 -5.13
N LYS A 202 -6.78 21.22 -5.45
CA LYS A 202 -5.79 22.15 -6.03
C LYS A 202 -4.77 22.63 -4.99
N TYR A 203 -5.17 22.69 -3.72
CA TYR A 203 -4.32 23.06 -2.59
C TYR A 203 -4.07 21.84 -1.71
N ALA A 204 -2.80 21.50 -1.53
CA ALA A 204 -2.37 20.39 -0.70
C ALA A 204 -2.44 20.77 0.79
N PRO A 205 -3.01 19.93 1.67
CA PRO A 205 -2.97 20.17 3.11
C PRO A 205 -1.55 20.08 3.67
N ILE A 206 -0.64 19.37 3.00
CA ILE A 206 0.79 19.33 3.33
C ILE A 206 1.50 20.35 2.40
N ASP A 207 1.75 21.55 2.91
CA ASP A 207 2.44 22.63 2.18
C ASP A 207 3.96 22.62 2.46
N HIS A 208 4.75 22.55 1.39
CA HIS A 208 6.21 22.50 1.41
C HIS A 208 6.86 23.85 1.70
N ARG A 209 6.17 24.98 1.46
CA ARG A 209 6.74 26.32 1.69
C ARG A 209 6.98 26.63 3.17
N ASN A 210 6.25 25.96 4.06
CA ASN A 210 6.38 26.14 5.51
C ASN A 210 7.29 25.09 6.19
N VAL A 211 7.78 24.09 5.45
CA VAL A 211 8.69 23.06 6.02
C VAL A 211 10.16 23.48 5.92
N GLN A 212 10.51 24.34 4.97
CA GLN A 212 11.87 24.84 4.71
C GLN A 212 12.23 26.14 5.47
N ALA A 213 11.29 26.76 6.18
CA ALA A 213 11.49 28.07 6.83
C ALA A 213 12.11 28.01 8.25
N LEU A 214 12.73 26.89 8.64
CA LEU A 214 13.42 26.73 9.92
C LEU A 214 14.70 25.92 9.76
#